data_AF-A0AAV4Q8J7-F1
#
_entry.id   AF-A0AAV4Q8J7-F1
#
_cell.length_a   1.000
_cell.length_b   1.000
_cell.length_c   1.000
_cell.angle_alpha   90.00
_cell.angle_beta   90.00
_cell.angle_gamma   90.00
#
_symmetry.space_group_name_H-M   'P 1'
#
loop_
_entity.id
_entity.type
_entity.pdbx_description
1 polymer ?
#
loop_
_entity_poly.entity_id
_entity_poly.type
_entity_poly.pdbx_seq_one_letter_code
_entity_poly.pdbx_strand_id
1 'polypeptide(L)'
;MHLTPCCKTTVLLKMPSDSLLKICLRETSDLVKSEYYAKEETNPFLTMPCHVVTELFECMAHSEVEPEDLQLLLKSGQLLNLNLHSFEFTAEQWECVMRILIQDSNSCRNIKNICTSFNYQNNENALLEKVIEKCLLLEDVYAETFFNPSVLKNCKNLRRVTINYGPEELSQYLHSETIDTISHLQNLERFLVFELRKPSSYYLLVAKMLRNHPKLVSFGLSDSSWAAYHIYTTSGRDPVPQFALRKCFWGFNVISDEFDPESEAIFVSHFPELVQSAVHLFPLVVDLFLTVHHKDCIQHLKRLKHLRVLRISFELCTDSSAQSSFLCVLTKIGRQLKYLSIWGEVSMPVDAIMEHCVGLEHLALHCRATTWKKTEDQSGHFAEVNSMRVENATAGALKCLLQNAPNLRKLLLVEAACLDDRLMHTILRRNPLDELESIGVETCTLSRRGLKELFLKAKNLRKVSFDSLMEEATVLAKELKKDMIYDYSYLEKVLDSL
;
A
#
# COMPACT_ATOMS: atom_id res chain seq x y z
N MET A 1 -8.66 -7.56 5.58
CA MET A 1 -7.40 -6.96 5.06
C MET A 1 -7.07 -5.74 5.91
N HIS A 2 -6.19 -5.88 6.90
CA HIS A 2 -5.61 -4.73 7.58
C HIS A 2 -4.37 -4.32 6.78
N LEU A 3 -4.53 -3.42 5.82
CA LEU A 3 -3.40 -2.82 5.12
C LEU A 3 -2.77 -1.79 6.07
N THR A 4 -1.64 -2.14 6.68
CA THR A 4 -0.79 -1.17 7.37
C THR A 4 -0.16 -0.25 6.33
N PRO A 5 -0.17 1.09 6.53
CA PRO A 5 0.58 1.97 5.65
C PRO A 5 2.06 1.63 5.77
N CYS A 6 2.71 1.53 4.61
CA CYS A 6 4.14 1.36 4.45
C CYS A 6 4.89 2.59 5.00
N CYS A 7 4.96 2.73 6.33
CA CYS A 7 6.14 3.26 6.99
C CYS A 7 7.27 2.30 6.62
N LYS A 8 8.39 2.80 6.13
CA LYS A 8 9.53 1.97 5.72
C LYS A 8 9.98 1.12 6.91
N THR A 9 9.52 -0.13 6.99
CA THR A 9 10.03 -1.11 7.94
C THR A 9 11.42 -1.47 7.45
N THR A 10 12.44 -0.88 8.08
CA THR A 10 13.84 -1.22 7.82
C THR A 10 14.10 -2.59 8.44
N VAL A 11 13.96 -3.65 7.64
CA VAL A 11 14.27 -5.02 8.10
C VAL A 11 15.78 -5.16 8.32
N LEU A 12 16.13 -5.61 9.53
CA LEU A 12 17.45 -6.07 9.97
C LEU A 12 17.93 -7.26 9.10
N LEU A 13 18.48 -6.96 7.93
CA LEU A 13 19.39 -7.86 7.22
C LEU A 13 20.74 -7.82 7.95
N LYS A 14 21.38 -9.00 8.10
CA LYS A 14 22.76 -9.19 8.59
C LYS A 14 23.60 -7.93 8.35
N MET A 15 23.88 -7.18 9.41
CA MET A 15 24.35 -5.81 9.30
C MET A 15 25.68 -5.79 8.53
N PRO A 16 25.83 -4.93 7.49
CA PRO A 16 27.15 -4.45 7.11
C PRO A 16 27.79 -3.83 8.35
N SER A 17 29.12 -3.82 8.46
CA SER A 17 29.82 -3.08 9.52
C SER A 17 29.11 -1.73 9.73
N ASP A 18 28.53 -1.52 10.92
CA ASP A 18 27.76 -0.32 11.22
C ASP A 18 28.60 0.90 10.82
N SER A 19 27.99 1.83 10.08
CA SER A 19 28.70 3.06 9.74
C SER A 19 29.12 3.76 11.03
N LEU A 20 30.25 4.46 11.01
CA LEU A 20 30.72 5.21 12.18
C LEU A 20 29.60 6.12 12.74
N LEU A 21 28.78 6.70 11.87
CA LEU A 21 27.60 7.49 12.26
C LEU A 21 26.62 6.70 13.12
N LYS A 22 26.23 5.48 12.71
CA LYS A 22 25.29 4.64 13.48
C LYS A 22 25.85 4.27 14.85
N ILE A 23 27.15 3.97 14.92
CA ILE A 23 27.83 3.72 16.19
C ILE A 23 27.74 4.96 17.07
N CYS A 24 28.12 6.14 16.54
CA CYS A 24 28.04 7.39 17.28
C CYS A 24 26.60 7.73 17.74
N LEU A 25 25.58 7.50 16.91
CA LEU A 25 24.18 7.73 17.29
C LEU A 25 23.75 6.82 18.44
N ARG A 26 24.14 5.54 18.41
CA ARG A 26 23.83 4.59 19.49
C ARG A 26 24.48 5.02 20.81
N GLU A 27 25.78 5.30 20.79
CA GLU A 27 26.51 5.77 21.98
C GLU A 27 25.94 7.09 22.49
N THR A 28 25.57 8.01 21.59
CA THR A 28 24.95 9.29 21.98
C THR A 28 23.56 9.08 22.60
N SER A 29 22.77 8.15 22.07
CA SER A 29 21.47 7.76 22.65
C SER A 29 21.65 7.24 24.08
N ASP A 30 22.64 6.39 24.32
CA ASP A 30 22.91 5.85 25.65
C ASP A 30 23.36 6.96 26.62
N LEU A 31 24.15 7.92 26.15
CA LEU A 31 24.50 9.11 26.93
C LEU A 31 23.28 9.97 27.27
N VAL A 32 22.35 10.16 26.32
CA VAL A 32 21.09 10.91 26.55
C VAL A 32 20.26 10.25 27.66
N LYS A 33 20.06 8.93 27.60
CA LYS A 33 19.29 8.18 28.60
C LYS A 33 19.95 8.14 29.98
N SER A 34 21.29 8.16 30.02
CA SER A 34 22.02 8.22 31.29
C SER A 34 21.99 9.60 31.96
N GLU A 35 21.15 10.51 31.46
CA GLU A 35 21.05 11.91 31.88
C GLU A 35 22.39 12.67 31.84
N TYR A 36 23.34 12.21 31.03
CA TYR A 36 24.68 12.81 30.95
C TYR A 36 24.59 14.31 30.62
N TYR A 37 23.70 14.66 29.69
CA TYR A 37 23.47 16.02 29.24
C TYR A 37 22.46 16.81 30.09
N ALA A 38 21.82 16.21 31.10
CA ALA A 38 20.77 16.88 31.89
C ALA A 38 21.32 18.04 32.74
N LYS A 39 22.63 18.04 33.02
CA LYS A 39 23.32 19.07 33.83
C LYS A 39 23.91 20.21 32.99
N GLU A 40 23.88 20.11 31.67
CA GLU A 40 24.42 21.14 30.79
C GLU A 40 23.56 22.42 30.87
N GLU A 41 24.20 23.58 30.98
CA GLU A 41 23.49 24.87 31.02
C GLU A 41 22.74 25.15 29.71
N THR A 42 23.28 24.65 28.59
CA THR A 42 22.70 24.81 27.26
C THR A 42 22.43 23.45 26.64
N ASN A 43 21.23 23.27 26.07
CA ASN A 43 20.88 22.06 25.36
C ASN A 43 21.86 21.81 24.19
N PRO A 44 22.65 20.71 24.23
CA PRO A 44 23.74 20.48 23.26
C PRO A 44 23.22 20.23 21.84
N PHE A 45 21.95 19.84 21.70
CA PHE A 45 21.34 19.54 20.40
C PHE A 45 20.88 20.80 19.64
N LEU A 46 20.91 21.99 20.27
CA LEU A 46 20.49 23.25 19.63
C LEU A 46 21.32 23.61 18.39
N THR A 47 22.61 23.30 18.40
CA THR A 47 23.54 23.60 17.30
C THR A 47 23.78 22.43 16.36
N MET A 48 23.18 21.26 16.65
CA MET A 48 23.37 20.08 15.82
C MET A 48 22.56 20.17 14.52
N PRO A 49 23.07 19.63 13.40
CA PRO A 49 22.31 19.58 12.15
C PRO A 49 21.00 18.78 12.32
N CYS A 50 19.91 19.28 11.73
CA CYS A 50 18.57 18.69 11.90
C CYS A 50 18.49 17.20 11.55
N HIS A 51 19.23 16.76 10.53
CA HIS A 51 19.26 15.35 10.11
C HIS A 51 19.89 14.45 11.18
N VAL A 52 20.92 14.91 11.88
CA VAL A 52 21.56 14.13 12.96
C VAL A 52 20.62 14.00 14.17
N VAL A 53 19.94 15.09 14.56
CA VAL A 53 18.96 15.05 15.65
C VAL A 53 17.79 14.13 15.32
N THR A 54 17.35 14.13 14.06
CA THR A 54 16.27 13.25 13.59
C THR A 54 16.70 11.77 13.59
N GLU A 55 17.89 11.45 13.07
CA GLU A 55 18.41 10.07 13.11
C GLU A 55 18.66 9.58 14.54
N LEU A 56 19.09 10.46 15.45
CA LEU A 56 19.22 10.14 16.87
C LEU A 56 17.87 9.83 17.52
N PHE A 57 16.86 10.67 17.26
CA PHE A 57 15.49 10.45 17.73
C PHE A 57 14.92 9.12 17.24
N GLU A 58 15.11 8.79 15.95
CA GLU A 58 14.69 7.51 15.37
C GLU A 58 15.47 6.32 15.96
N CYS A 59 16.77 6.48 16.25
CA CYS A 59 17.58 5.46 16.90
C CYS A 59 17.06 5.12 18.31
N MET A 60 16.54 6.11 19.03
CA MET A 60 15.98 5.93 20.37
C MET A 60 14.66 5.13 20.37
N ALA A 61 13.89 5.17 19.28
CA ALA A 61 12.63 4.41 19.15
C ALA A 61 12.80 2.88 19.23
N HIS A 62 14.03 2.37 19.06
CA HIS A 62 14.33 0.93 19.15
C HIS A 62 14.76 0.47 20.55
N SER A 63 14.48 1.27 21.58
CA SER A 63 14.88 1.01 22.95
C SER A 63 13.83 1.46 23.94
N GLU A 64 13.89 0.92 25.15
CA GLU A 64 13.12 1.44 26.29
C GLU A 64 13.57 2.88 26.57
N VAL A 65 12.64 3.81 26.36
CA VAL A 65 12.86 5.26 26.42
C VAL A 65 11.69 5.88 27.14
N GLU A 66 11.98 6.69 28.14
CA GLU A 66 10.99 7.51 28.82
C GLU A 66 10.85 8.87 28.10
N PRO A 67 9.69 9.54 28.19
CA PRO A 67 9.48 10.87 27.61
C PRO A 67 10.55 11.90 28.01
N GLU A 68 11.05 11.81 29.23
CA GLU A 68 12.07 12.70 29.79
C GLU A 68 13.40 12.58 29.04
N ASP A 69 13.76 11.37 28.58
CA ASP A 69 14.97 11.13 27.79
C ASP A 69 14.91 11.87 26.45
N LEU A 70 13.71 12.02 25.89
CA LEU A 70 13.49 12.72 24.62
C LEU A 70 13.47 14.24 24.76
N GLN A 71 13.39 14.76 25.99
CA GLN A 71 13.11 16.17 26.23
C GLN A 71 14.12 17.10 25.56
N LEU A 72 15.42 16.79 25.65
CA LEU A 72 16.48 17.60 25.04
C LEU A 72 16.38 17.61 23.51
N LEU A 73 16.05 16.46 22.89
CA LEU A 73 15.88 16.37 21.45
C LEU A 73 14.64 17.15 20.97
N LEU A 74 13.51 16.99 21.67
CA LEU A 74 12.25 17.67 21.33
C LEU A 74 12.38 19.20 21.45
N LYS A 75 12.98 19.69 22.54
CA LYS A 75 13.21 21.12 22.80
C LYS A 75 14.29 21.75 21.92
N SER A 76 15.12 20.95 21.25
CA SER A 76 16.18 21.48 20.38
C SER A 76 15.63 22.31 19.20
N GLY A 77 14.37 22.04 18.80
CA GLY A 77 13.79 22.60 17.58
C GLY A 77 14.43 22.10 16.29
N GLN A 78 15.38 21.15 16.35
CA GLN A 78 16.11 20.61 15.20
C GLN A 78 15.46 19.38 14.58
N LEU A 79 14.36 18.87 15.15
CA LEU A 79 13.68 17.69 14.63
C LEU A 79 12.93 18.00 13.32
N LEU A 80 13.16 17.19 12.28
CA LEU A 80 12.44 17.29 11.00
C LEU A 80 11.25 16.32 10.93
N ASN A 81 11.37 15.15 11.57
CA ASN A 81 10.39 14.08 11.55
C ASN A 81 10.00 13.70 12.98
N LEU A 82 8.76 13.99 13.37
CA LEU A 82 8.20 13.55 14.64
C LEU A 82 7.44 12.24 14.40
N ASN A 83 8.17 11.13 14.41
CA ASN A 83 7.59 9.81 14.28
C ASN A 83 7.45 9.14 15.65
N LEU A 84 6.26 9.28 16.23
CA LEU A 84 5.88 8.66 17.50
C LEU A 84 5.30 7.26 17.32
N HIS A 85 4.96 6.85 16.08
CA HIS A 85 4.44 5.51 15.82
C HIS A 85 5.41 4.39 16.19
N SER A 86 6.70 4.68 16.15
CA SER A 86 7.75 3.71 16.48
C SER A 86 7.99 3.55 17.99
N PHE A 87 7.31 4.34 18.84
CA PHE A 87 7.42 4.26 20.29
C PHE A 87 6.18 3.58 20.87
N GLU A 88 6.40 2.63 21.77
CA GLU A 88 5.34 1.94 22.52
C GLU A 88 4.95 2.73 23.79
N PHE A 89 4.60 4.01 23.62
CA PHE A 89 4.22 4.85 24.76
C PHE A 89 2.89 4.45 25.38
N THR A 90 2.77 4.62 26.68
CA THR A 90 1.49 4.71 27.39
C THR A 90 0.82 6.06 27.16
N ALA A 91 -0.45 6.21 27.54
CA ALA A 91 -1.18 7.48 27.41
C ALA A 91 -0.54 8.63 28.19
N GLU A 92 -0.08 8.35 29.41
CA GLU A 92 0.60 9.33 30.26
C GLU A 92 1.92 9.79 29.64
N GLN A 93 2.69 8.84 29.08
CA GLN A 93 3.94 9.14 28.39
C GLN A 93 3.71 9.96 27.11
N TRP A 94 2.70 9.59 26.32
CA TRP A 94 2.31 10.34 25.13
C TRP A 94 1.91 11.78 25.47
N GLU A 95 1.09 11.96 26.51
CA GLU A 95 0.70 13.28 27.00
C GLU A 95 1.93 14.08 27.47
N CYS A 96 2.90 13.44 28.16
CA CYS A 96 4.15 14.08 28.57
C CYS A 96 4.94 14.61 27.35
N VAL A 97 5.13 13.78 26.32
CA VAL A 97 5.79 14.18 25.06
C VAL A 97 5.09 15.37 24.42
N MET A 98 3.75 15.34 24.32
CA MET A 98 2.98 16.44 23.74
C MET A 98 3.11 17.72 24.56
N ARG A 99 3.08 17.64 25.90
CA ARG A 99 3.28 18.80 26.78
C ARG A 99 4.67 19.42 26.60
N ILE A 100 5.72 18.60 26.46
CA ILE A 100 7.08 19.09 26.16
C ILE A 100 7.10 19.90 24.85
N LEU A 101 6.47 19.37 23.79
CA LEU A 101 6.38 20.02 22.49
C LEU A 101 5.58 21.34 22.53
N ILE A 102 4.52 21.39 23.35
CA ILE A 102 3.66 22.57 23.48
C ILE A 102 4.34 23.67 24.30
N GLN A 103 4.98 23.33 25.42
CA GLN A 103 5.52 24.30 26.39
C GLN A 103 6.73 25.08 25.86
N ASP A 104 7.59 24.44 25.08
CA ASP A 104 8.83 25.06 24.61
C ASP A 104 8.61 25.78 23.26
N SER A 105 9.06 27.03 23.14
CA SER A 105 8.86 27.85 21.93
C SER A 105 9.75 27.46 20.76
N ASN A 106 10.86 26.76 21.01
CA ASN A 106 11.77 26.27 19.98
C ASN A 106 11.32 24.91 19.42
N SER A 107 10.60 24.11 20.23
CA SER A 107 9.95 22.88 19.78
C SER A 107 9.10 23.13 18.52
N CYS A 108 9.03 22.13 17.66
CA CYS A 108 8.24 22.13 16.43
C CYS A 108 8.66 23.09 15.29
N ARG A 109 9.64 23.98 15.50
CA ARG A 109 10.02 25.00 14.51
C ARG A 109 10.39 24.43 13.14
N ASN A 110 11.09 23.29 13.12
CA ASN A 110 11.57 22.66 11.90
C ASN A 110 10.83 21.37 11.52
N ILE A 111 9.77 21.00 12.25
CA ILE A 111 9.04 19.76 11.98
C ILE A 111 8.34 19.88 10.63
N LYS A 112 8.61 18.90 9.77
CA LYS A 112 8.03 18.74 8.43
C LYS A 112 7.09 17.55 8.34
N ASN A 113 7.28 16.53 9.18
CA ASN A 113 6.45 15.33 9.16
C ASN A 113 6.04 14.98 10.59
N ILE A 114 4.76 14.64 10.76
CA ILE A 114 4.21 14.08 12.00
C ILE A 114 3.64 12.70 11.67
N CYS A 115 3.97 11.71 12.49
CA CYS A 115 3.44 10.36 12.40
C CYS A 115 3.11 9.86 13.82
N THR A 116 1.84 9.66 14.12
CA THR A 116 1.36 9.23 15.45
C THR A 116 0.40 8.04 15.33
N SER A 117 0.53 7.05 16.22
CA SER A 117 -0.30 5.85 16.26
C SER A 117 -0.91 5.58 17.63
N PHE A 118 -1.48 6.62 18.21
CA PHE A 118 -1.90 6.55 19.60
C PHE A 118 -3.41 6.62 19.70
N ASN A 119 -4.07 5.49 19.93
CA ASN A 119 -5.54 5.37 19.88
C ASN A 119 -6.17 5.32 21.29
N TYR A 120 -6.16 6.44 22.02
CA TYR A 120 -6.91 6.60 23.28
C TYR A 120 -7.88 7.79 23.22
N GLN A 121 -8.81 7.84 24.19
CA GLN A 121 -10.04 8.62 24.17
C GLN A 121 -9.86 10.15 24.03
N ASN A 122 -10.85 10.77 23.37
CA ASN A 122 -11.13 12.18 23.02
C ASN A 122 -10.31 13.36 23.58
N ASN A 123 -9.74 13.33 24.79
CA ASN A 123 -9.06 14.49 25.38
C ASN A 123 -7.65 14.71 24.79
N GLU A 124 -7.02 13.67 24.27
CA GLU A 124 -5.64 13.71 23.76
C GLU A 124 -5.54 14.43 22.40
N ASN A 125 -6.61 14.43 21.61
CA ASN A 125 -6.66 15.08 20.30
C ASN A 125 -6.32 16.57 20.38
N ALA A 126 -6.75 17.25 21.46
CA ALA A 126 -6.48 18.67 21.67
C ALA A 126 -4.99 18.99 21.87
N LEU A 127 -4.19 18.03 22.35
CA LEU A 127 -2.74 18.21 22.49
C LEU A 127 -2.05 18.08 21.14
N LEU A 128 -2.40 17.06 20.35
CA LEU A 128 -1.89 16.90 18.99
C LEU A 128 -2.22 18.12 18.12
N GLU A 129 -3.46 18.62 18.21
CA GLU A 129 -3.91 19.84 17.56
C GLU A 129 -2.99 21.03 17.84
N LYS A 130 -2.68 21.29 19.12
CA LYS A 130 -1.76 22.36 19.53
C LYS A 130 -0.34 22.17 18.98
N VAL A 131 0.14 20.93 18.90
CA VAL A 131 1.44 20.62 18.30
C VAL A 131 1.42 20.94 16.81
N ILE A 132 0.38 20.50 16.09
CA ILE A 132 0.21 20.77 14.65
C ILE A 132 0.16 22.27 14.38
N GLU A 133 -0.57 23.05 15.18
CA GLU A 133 -0.66 24.51 15.03
C GLU A 133 0.71 25.22 15.11
N LYS A 134 1.66 24.65 15.87
CA LYS A 134 3.04 25.16 15.98
C LYS A 134 3.94 24.73 14.82
N CYS A 135 3.56 23.72 14.03
CA CYS A 135 4.37 23.18 12.94
C CYS A 135 4.13 23.94 11.63
N LEU A 136 4.64 25.17 11.51
CA LEU A 136 4.40 26.00 10.32
C LEU A 136 5.05 25.47 9.02
N LEU A 137 6.06 24.59 9.15
CA LEU A 137 6.78 23.97 8.03
C LEU A 137 6.25 22.58 7.67
N LEU A 138 5.11 22.16 8.25
CA LEU A 138 4.55 20.84 8.07
C LEU A 138 4.22 20.54 6.60
N GLU A 139 4.73 19.42 6.11
CA GLU A 139 4.57 18.89 4.76
C GLU A 139 3.74 17.59 4.74
N ASP A 140 3.80 16.79 5.81
CA ASP A 140 3.09 15.51 5.96
C ASP A 140 2.53 15.32 7.37
N VAL A 141 1.30 14.80 7.46
CA VAL A 141 0.66 14.39 8.70
C VAL A 141 0.06 13.00 8.51
N TYR A 142 0.50 12.08 9.35
CA TYR A 142 -0.14 10.80 9.59
C TYR A 142 -0.60 10.76 11.05
N ALA A 143 -1.89 10.57 11.26
CA ALA A 143 -2.46 10.40 12.58
C ALA A 143 -3.48 9.24 12.57
N GLU A 144 -3.32 8.31 13.50
CA GLU A 144 -4.34 7.28 13.75
C GLU A 144 -5.52 7.81 14.58
N THR A 145 -5.43 9.04 15.09
CA THR A 145 -6.51 9.69 15.83
C THR A 145 -7.15 10.81 15.04
N PHE A 146 -8.43 11.05 15.38
CA PHE A 146 -9.16 12.21 14.92
C PHE A 146 -8.52 13.49 15.45
N PHE A 147 -8.37 14.49 14.60
CA PHE A 147 -8.12 15.87 15.02
C PHE A 147 -8.92 16.80 14.12
N ASN A 148 -9.28 17.97 14.63
CA ASN A 148 -9.99 18.98 13.86
C ASN A 148 -9.08 19.54 12.75
N PRO A 149 -9.39 19.32 11.45
CA PRO A 149 -8.53 19.78 10.35
C PRO A 149 -8.34 21.29 10.27
N SER A 150 -9.13 22.09 11.00
CA SER A 150 -8.94 23.55 11.09
C SER A 150 -7.56 23.96 11.62
N VAL A 151 -6.91 23.10 12.40
CA VAL A 151 -5.55 23.33 12.90
C VAL A 151 -4.50 23.37 11.77
N LEU A 152 -4.82 22.78 10.61
CA LEU A 152 -3.95 22.76 9.44
C LEU A 152 -3.94 24.09 8.68
N LYS A 153 -4.80 25.07 9.03
CA LYS A 153 -4.93 26.34 8.27
C LYS A 153 -3.62 27.11 8.09
N ASN A 154 -2.68 26.97 9.02
CA ASN A 154 -1.38 27.64 8.98
C ASN A 154 -0.29 26.81 8.28
N CYS A 155 -0.56 25.54 7.97
CA CYS A 155 0.39 24.59 7.37
C CYS A 155 0.41 24.75 5.84
N LYS A 156 0.92 25.87 5.33
CA LYS A 156 0.88 26.21 3.90
C LYS A 156 1.68 25.26 3.01
N ASN A 157 2.67 24.56 3.58
CA ASN A 157 3.51 23.60 2.88
C ASN A 157 2.94 22.18 2.92
N LEU A 158 1.76 21.98 3.50
CA LEU A 158 1.17 20.67 3.68
C LEU A 158 0.80 20.06 2.33
N ARG A 159 1.33 18.87 2.08
CA ARG A 159 1.16 18.12 0.83
C ARG A 159 0.42 16.80 1.05
N ARG A 160 0.54 16.23 2.25
CA ARG A 160 -0.02 14.91 2.56
C ARG A 160 -0.71 14.95 3.91
N VAL A 161 -1.93 14.43 3.93
CA VAL A 161 -2.72 14.25 5.13
C VAL A 161 -3.29 12.85 5.10
N THR A 162 -3.04 12.10 6.16
CA THR A 162 -3.54 10.76 6.34
C THR A 162 -4.11 10.68 7.74
N ILE A 163 -5.42 10.41 7.83
CA ILE A 163 -6.12 10.37 9.10
C ILE A 163 -6.91 9.08 9.18
N ASN A 164 -6.81 8.39 10.30
CA ASN A 164 -7.68 7.27 10.59
C ASN A 164 -8.88 7.79 11.38
N TYR A 165 -10.04 7.84 10.73
CA TYR A 165 -11.29 8.25 11.37
C TYR A 165 -12.16 7.03 11.59
N GLY A 166 -12.63 6.85 12.83
CA GLY A 166 -13.77 5.98 13.05
C GLY A 166 -15.02 6.53 12.33
N PRO A 167 -16.02 5.68 12.06
CA PRO A 167 -17.23 6.09 11.36
C PRO A 167 -17.99 7.22 12.06
N GLU A 168 -17.98 7.25 13.39
CA GLU A 168 -18.71 8.24 14.19
C GLU A 168 -18.04 9.61 14.11
N GLU A 169 -16.73 9.69 14.28
CA GLU A 169 -15.94 10.91 14.20
C GLU A 169 -16.00 11.53 12.81
N LEU A 170 -15.92 10.69 11.77
CA LEU A 170 -16.10 11.14 10.40
C LEU A 170 -17.51 11.70 10.17
N SER A 171 -18.54 11.07 10.75
CA SER A 171 -19.90 11.57 10.62
C SER A 171 -20.03 12.96 11.25
N GLN A 172 -19.49 13.17 12.45
CA GLN A 172 -19.49 14.48 13.12
C GLN A 172 -18.74 15.51 12.28
N TYR A 173 -17.59 15.13 11.72
CA TYR A 173 -16.81 15.97 10.82
C TYR A 173 -17.61 16.39 9.57
N LEU A 174 -18.26 15.45 8.88
CA LEU A 174 -19.01 15.72 7.66
C LEU A 174 -20.21 16.66 7.88
N HIS A 175 -20.79 16.67 9.09
CA HIS A 175 -21.88 17.58 9.46
C HIS A 175 -21.39 18.99 9.85
N SER A 176 -20.09 19.16 10.13
CA SER A 176 -19.51 20.43 10.52
C SER A 176 -19.03 21.26 9.32
N GLU A 177 -18.99 22.60 9.45
CA GLU A 177 -18.46 23.56 8.46
C GLU A 177 -16.96 23.35 8.13
N THR A 178 -16.32 22.34 8.73
CA THR A 178 -14.89 22.08 8.70
C THR A 178 -14.33 21.74 7.30
N ILE A 179 -15.21 21.42 6.33
CA ILE A 179 -14.79 21.21 4.93
C ILE A 179 -14.29 22.51 4.30
N ASP A 180 -14.87 23.66 4.68
CA ASP A 180 -14.40 24.94 4.17
C ASP A 180 -13.01 25.27 4.74
N THR A 181 -12.67 24.74 5.92
CA THR A 181 -11.41 25.03 6.58
C THR A 181 -10.19 24.41 5.90
N ILE A 182 -10.37 23.26 5.24
CA ILE A 182 -9.27 22.62 4.50
C ILE A 182 -9.07 23.18 3.08
N SER A 183 -9.99 23.99 2.58
CA SER A 183 -9.90 24.61 1.24
C SER A 183 -8.65 25.50 1.04
N HIS A 184 -8.04 25.96 2.14
CA HIS A 184 -6.82 26.78 2.10
C HIS A 184 -5.55 25.97 1.79
N LEU A 185 -5.61 24.63 1.79
CA LEU A 185 -4.46 23.75 1.61
C LEU A 185 -4.08 23.56 0.12
N GLN A 186 -3.73 24.66 -0.55
CA GLN A 186 -3.50 24.70 -2.01
C GLN A 186 -2.37 23.78 -2.53
N ASN A 187 -1.51 23.28 -1.64
CA ASN A 187 -0.42 22.37 -1.96
C ASN A 187 -0.75 20.88 -1.69
N LEU A 188 -1.98 20.58 -1.29
CA LEU A 188 -2.38 19.22 -0.95
C LEU A 188 -2.35 18.30 -2.19
N GLU A 189 -1.54 17.26 -2.11
CA GLU A 189 -1.34 16.24 -3.14
C GLU A 189 -2.02 14.91 -2.77
N ARG A 190 -2.11 14.58 -1.46
CA ARG A 190 -2.76 13.35 -0.99
C ARG A 190 -3.58 13.61 0.26
N PHE A 191 -4.79 13.05 0.26
CA PHE A 191 -5.70 13.09 1.40
C PHE A 191 -6.32 11.71 1.62
N LEU A 192 -5.91 10.99 2.66
CA LEU A 192 -6.36 9.63 2.92
C LEU A 192 -7.16 9.56 4.22
N VAL A 193 -8.33 8.91 4.14
CA VAL A 193 -9.16 8.52 5.28
C VAL A 193 -9.31 7.00 5.28
N PHE A 194 -8.82 6.34 6.33
CA PHE A 194 -8.62 4.89 6.35
C PHE A 194 -9.89 4.05 6.54
N GLU A 195 -10.84 4.46 7.37
CA GLU A 195 -11.99 3.63 7.70
C GLU A 195 -13.29 4.24 7.15
N LEU A 196 -13.70 3.76 5.97
CA LEU A 196 -14.94 4.16 5.32
C LEU A 196 -15.87 2.96 5.21
N ARG A 197 -16.62 2.67 6.28
CA ARG A 197 -17.69 1.66 6.23
C ARG A 197 -18.96 2.18 5.54
N LYS A 198 -19.09 3.50 5.30
CA LYS A 198 -20.27 4.14 4.69
C LYS A 198 -19.89 5.06 3.52
N PRO A 199 -20.00 4.58 2.26
CA PRO A 199 -19.68 5.37 1.06
C PRO A 199 -20.55 6.61 0.86
N SER A 200 -21.82 6.57 1.31
CA SER A 200 -22.87 7.49 0.84
C SER A 200 -22.78 8.92 1.39
N SER A 201 -22.07 9.20 2.47
CA SER A 201 -21.91 10.57 2.99
C SER A 201 -20.54 11.17 2.64
N TYR A 202 -19.53 10.32 2.44
CA TYR A 202 -18.15 10.76 2.26
C TYR A 202 -17.88 11.37 0.88
N TYR A 203 -18.63 10.98 -0.15
CA TYR A 203 -18.38 11.46 -1.51
C TYR A 203 -18.52 12.98 -1.65
N LEU A 204 -19.32 13.64 -0.78
CA LEU A 204 -19.45 15.10 -0.76
C LEU A 204 -18.15 15.78 -0.31
N LEU A 205 -17.46 15.20 0.68
CA LEU A 205 -16.13 15.68 1.08
C LEU A 205 -15.14 15.52 -0.07
N VAL A 206 -15.07 14.33 -0.67
CA VAL A 206 -14.17 14.06 -1.81
C VAL A 206 -14.46 15.01 -2.97
N ALA A 207 -15.74 15.27 -3.26
CA ALA A 207 -16.14 16.20 -4.32
C ALA A 207 -15.71 17.65 -4.02
N LYS A 208 -15.92 18.13 -2.80
CA LYS A 208 -15.43 19.45 -2.36
C LYS A 208 -13.90 19.52 -2.40
N MET A 209 -13.21 18.47 -1.96
CA MET A 209 -11.76 18.37 -2.00
C MET A 209 -11.21 18.45 -3.41
N LEU A 210 -11.80 17.72 -4.35
CA LEU A 210 -11.44 17.77 -5.77
C LEU A 210 -11.58 19.18 -6.35
N ARG A 211 -12.68 19.87 -6.03
CA ARG A 211 -12.93 21.24 -6.51
C ARG A 211 -11.93 22.27 -5.95
N ASN A 212 -11.51 22.10 -4.69
CA ASN A 212 -10.69 23.08 -4.00
C ASN A 212 -9.17 22.82 -4.14
N HIS A 213 -8.76 21.61 -4.52
CA HIS A 213 -7.35 21.17 -4.51
C HIS A 213 -6.89 20.67 -5.88
N PRO A 214 -6.47 21.56 -6.80
CA PRO A 214 -6.09 21.19 -8.16
C PRO A 214 -4.83 20.30 -8.24
N LYS A 215 -4.00 20.29 -7.20
CA LYS A 215 -2.78 19.46 -7.12
C LYS A 215 -3.04 18.06 -6.55
N LEU A 216 -4.27 17.76 -6.16
CA LEU A 216 -4.61 16.50 -5.53
C LEU A 216 -4.47 15.34 -6.54
N VAL A 217 -3.61 14.38 -6.21
CA VAL A 217 -3.30 13.23 -7.06
C VAL A 217 -3.83 11.90 -6.51
N SER A 218 -4.26 11.84 -5.26
CA SER A 218 -4.77 10.62 -4.63
C SER A 218 -5.63 10.86 -3.39
N PHE A 219 -6.64 10.01 -3.21
CA PHE A 219 -7.41 9.86 -1.97
C PHE A 219 -7.08 8.54 -1.22
N GLY A 220 -5.94 7.92 -1.54
CA GLY A 220 -5.60 6.57 -1.09
C GLY A 220 -6.69 5.55 -1.46
N LEU A 221 -7.26 4.88 -0.45
CA LEU A 221 -8.27 3.81 -0.62
C LEU A 221 -9.71 4.31 -0.55
N SER A 222 -9.95 5.62 -0.50
CA SER A 222 -11.32 6.15 -0.50
C SER A 222 -11.93 6.14 -1.90
N ASP A 223 -13.21 5.75 -2.00
CA ASP A 223 -13.94 5.74 -3.27
C ASP A 223 -14.11 7.15 -3.84
N SER A 224 -13.60 7.36 -5.05
CA SER A 224 -13.72 8.63 -5.78
C SER A 224 -14.80 8.61 -6.87
N SER A 225 -15.41 7.47 -7.16
CA SER A 225 -16.37 7.30 -8.25
C SER A 225 -17.72 7.99 -7.96
N TRP A 226 -18.20 7.91 -6.73
CA TRP A 226 -19.38 8.65 -6.27
C TRP A 226 -19.19 10.17 -6.34
N ALA A 227 -18.02 10.65 -5.92
CA ALA A 227 -17.69 12.06 -5.97
C ALA A 227 -17.65 12.57 -7.41
N ALA A 228 -17.09 11.75 -8.30
CA ALA A 228 -17.08 12.01 -9.73
C ALA A 228 -18.51 12.12 -10.29
N TYR A 229 -19.37 11.14 -10.00
CA TYR A 229 -20.76 11.18 -10.44
C TYR A 229 -21.52 12.40 -9.92
N HIS A 230 -21.35 12.74 -8.64
CA HIS A 230 -21.94 13.93 -8.05
C HIS A 230 -21.45 15.21 -8.73
N ILE A 231 -20.14 15.36 -8.96
CA ILE A 231 -19.60 16.52 -9.68
C ILE A 231 -20.17 16.58 -11.09
N TYR A 232 -20.16 15.46 -11.81
CA TYR A 232 -20.63 15.38 -13.18
C TYR A 232 -22.10 15.79 -13.31
N THR A 233 -22.97 15.29 -12.44
CA THR A 233 -24.41 15.57 -12.46
C THR A 233 -24.77 16.98 -11.98
N THR A 234 -23.95 17.58 -11.08
CA THR A 234 -24.22 18.92 -10.54
C THR A 234 -23.58 20.06 -11.33
N SER A 235 -22.57 19.80 -12.16
CA SER A 235 -21.83 20.85 -12.88
C SER A 235 -22.56 21.43 -14.11
N GLY A 236 -23.75 20.94 -14.46
CA GLY A 236 -24.52 21.46 -15.59
C GLY A 236 -23.88 21.21 -16.96
N ARG A 237 -24.20 22.06 -17.96
CA ARG A 237 -23.68 21.99 -19.34
C ARG A 237 -22.32 22.68 -19.54
N ASP A 238 -21.72 23.19 -18.47
CA ASP A 238 -20.41 23.83 -18.53
C ASP A 238 -19.29 22.80 -18.75
N PRO A 239 -18.12 23.22 -19.28
CA PRO A 239 -17.02 22.29 -19.52
C PRO A 239 -16.67 21.58 -18.22
N VAL A 240 -16.84 20.26 -18.26
CA VAL A 240 -16.66 19.42 -17.09
C VAL A 240 -15.18 19.51 -16.65
N PRO A 241 -14.91 19.85 -15.37
CA PRO A 241 -13.53 19.99 -14.89
C PRO A 241 -12.78 18.66 -15.01
N GLN A 242 -11.51 18.71 -15.43
CA GLN A 242 -10.63 17.55 -15.37
C GLN A 242 -9.72 17.67 -14.16
N PHE A 243 -9.66 16.62 -13.35
CA PHE A 243 -8.84 16.59 -12.15
C PHE A 243 -7.54 15.83 -12.36
N ALA A 244 -6.51 16.20 -11.60
CA ALA A 244 -5.17 15.63 -11.67
C ALA A 244 -5.01 14.28 -10.93
N LEU A 245 -6.12 13.60 -10.59
CA LEU A 245 -6.07 12.31 -9.91
C LEU A 245 -5.30 11.27 -10.73
N ARG A 246 -4.34 10.64 -10.07
CA ARG A 246 -3.47 9.60 -10.64
C ARG A 246 -3.64 8.25 -9.96
N LYS A 247 -4.01 8.24 -8.67
CA LYS A 247 -4.28 7.03 -7.91
C LYS A 247 -5.70 7.04 -7.38
N CYS A 248 -6.50 6.06 -7.79
CA CYS A 248 -7.91 5.98 -7.47
C CYS A 248 -8.30 4.60 -6.92
N PHE A 249 -9.29 4.61 -6.04
CA PHE A 249 -10.08 3.46 -5.65
C PHE A 249 -11.52 3.72 -6.10
N TRP A 250 -12.17 2.74 -6.74
CA TRP A 250 -13.55 2.81 -7.23
C TRP A 250 -14.34 1.58 -6.77
N GLY A 251 -15.49 1.81 -6.13
CA GLY A 251 -16.28 0.79 -5.46
C GLY A 251 -16.01 0.76 -3.95
N PHE A 252 -16.46 -0.31 -3.28
CA PHE A 252 -16.18 -0.60 -1.88
C PHE A 252 -15.96 -2.10 -1.69
N ASN A 253 -15.17 -2.48 -0.69
CA ASN A 253 -14.77 -3.88 -0.44
C ASN A 253 -15.63 -4.62 0.58
N VAL A 254 -16.51 -3.93 1.30
CA VAL A 254 -17.33 -4.53 2.34
C VAL A 254 -18.78 -4.13 2.11
N ILE A 255 -19.61 -5.10 1.76
CA ILE A 255 -21.05 -5.00 2.04
C ILE A 255 -21.12 -5.06 3.55
N SER A 256 -21.16 -3.92 4.23
CA SER A 256 -21.41 -3.94 5.66
C SER A 256 -22.79 -4.54 5.88
N ASP A 257 -22.98 -5.29 6.97
CA ASP A 257 -24.31 -5.77 7.40
C ASP A 257 -25.33 -4.61 7.57
N GLU A 258 -24.85 -3.36 7.51
CA GLU A 258 -25.62 -2.13 7.59
C GLU A 258 -26.19 -1.66 6.24
N PHE A 259 -25.78 -2.25 5.11
CA PHE A 259 -26.43 -1.98 3.83
C PHE A 259 -27.76 -2.72 3.77
N ASP A 260 -28.85 -1.96 3.75
CA ASP A 260 -30.14 -2.50 3.35
C ASP A 260 -30.04 -3.03 1.90
N PRO A 261 -30.53 -4.25 1.60
CA PRO A 261 -30.42 -4.86 0.28
C PRO A 261 -30.97 -4.01 -0.88
N GLU A 262 -31.98 -3.16 -0.63
CA GLU A 262 -32.54 -2.27 -1.66
C GLU A 262 -31.51 -1.18 -2.03
N SER A 263 -30.82 -0.62 -1.03
CA SER A 263 -29.77 0.37 -1.25
C SER A 263 -28.58 -0.21 -2.01
N GLU A 264 -28.24 -1.47 -1.74
CA GLU A 264 -27.20 -2.19 -2.48
C GLU A 264 -27.60 -2.39 -3.95
N ALA A 265 -28.82 -2.88 -4.21
CA ALA A 265 -29.31 -3.08 -5.58
C ALA A 265 -29.33 -1.76 -6.38
N ILE A 266 -29.73 -0.65 -5.75
CA ILE A 266 -29.68 0.68 -6.36
C ILE A 266 -28.23 1.07 -6.66
N PHE A 267 -27.30 0.87 -5.73
CA PHE A 267 -25.89 1.16 -5.98
C PHE A 267 -25.33 0.34 -7.14
N VAL A 268 -25.53 -0.98 -7.13
CA VAL A 268 -25.02 -1.89 -8.16
C VAL A 268 -25.54 -1.50 -9.54
N SER A 269 -26.82 -1.14 -9.65
CA SER A 269 -27.43 -0.72 -10.92
C SER A 269 -26.87 0.59 -11.47
N HIS A 270 -26.45 1.53 -10.61
CA HIS A 270 -25.86 2.82 -11.02
C HIS A 270 -24.32 2.76 -11.15
N PHE A 271 -23.69 1.65 -10.76
CA PHE A 271 -22.24 1.54 -10.72
C PHE A 271 -21.57 1.79 -12.09
N PRO A 272 -22.12 1.34 -13.24
CA PRO A 272 -21.60 1.71 -14.55
C PRO A 272 -21.50 3.23 -14.77
N GLU A 273 -22.53 3.99 -14.40
CA GLU A 273 -22.59 5.45 -14.52
C GLU A 273 -21.58 6.14 -13.60
N LEU A 274 -21.37 5.59 -12.39
CA LEU A 274 -20.34 6.08 -11.46
C LEU A 274 -18.95 5.95 -12.09
N VAL A 275 -18.60 4.76 -12.60
CA VAL A 275 -17.30 4.51 -13.24
C VAL A 275 -17.17 5.32 -14.53
N GLN A 276 -18.23 5.45 -15.34
CA GLN A 276 -18.23 6.27 -16.53
C GLN A 276 -17.88 7.74 -16.20
N SER A 277 -18.49 8.29 -15.15
CA SER A 277 -18.24 9.65 -14.68
C SER A 277 -16.82 9.82 -14.17
N ALA A 278 -16.32 8.85 -13.39
CA ALA A 278 -14.95 8.83 -12.88
C ALA A 278 -13.91 8.82 -14.00
N VAL A 279 -14.10 7.97 -15.01
CA VAL A 279 -13.23 7.89 -16.18
C VAL A 279 -13.23 9.20 -16.98
N HIS A 280 -14.35 9.90 -17.04
CA HIS A 280 -14.45 11.19 -17.73
C HIS A 280 -13.72 12.31 -16.95
N LEU A 281 -13.89 12.34 -15.64
CA LEU A 281 -13.32 13.37 -14.75
C LEU A 281 -11.84 13.16 -14.43
N PHE A 282 -11.37 11.91 -14.44
CA PHE A 282 -10.02 11.52 -14.04
C PHE A 282 -9.27 10.85 -15.21
N PRO A 283 -9.02 11.57 -16.32
CA PRO A 283 -8.37 10.97 -17.50
C PRO A 283 -6.89 10.59 -17.26
N LEU A 284 -6.28 11.12 -16.20
CA LEU A 284 -4.86 10.95 -15.87
C LEU A 284 -4.57 9.77 -14.90
N VAL A 285 -5.56 8.93 -14.62
CA VAL A 285 -5.38 7.77 -13.71
C VAL A 285 -4.29 6.85 -14.23
N VAL A 286 -3.32 6.56 -13.35
CA VAL A 286 -2.18 5.67 -13.58
C VAL A 286 -2.29 4.40 -12.74
N ASP A 287 -2.85 4.51 -11.53
CA ASP A 287 -3.00 3.43 -10.54
C ASP A 287 -4.46 3.35 -10.12
N LEU A 288 -5.12 2.25 -10.45
CA LEU A 288 -6.53 2.03 -10.16
C LEU A 288 -6.72 0.74 -9.39
N PHE A 289 -7.45 0.83 -8.28
CA PHE A 289 -8.13 -0.30 -7.67
C PHE A 289 -9.63 -0.20 -7.98
N LEU A 290 -10.19 -1.22 -8.63
CA LEU A 290 -11.61 -1.30 -8.98
C LEU A 290 -12.23 -2.54 -8.33
N THR A 291 -13.24 -2.34 -7.50
CA THR A 291 -14.14 -3.42 -7.07
C THR A 291 -15.31 -3.47 -8.04
N VAL A 292 -15.44 -4.58 -8.77
CA VAL A 292 -16.47 -4.74 -9.81
C VAL A 292 -17.79 -5.12 -9.16
N HIS A 293 -18.74 -4.21 -9.18
CA HIS A 293 -20.13 -4.47 -8.77
C HIS A 293 -21.04 -4.79 -9.96
N HIS A 294 -20.71 -4.28 -11.15
CA HIS A 294 -21.49 -4.48 -12.36
C HIS A 294 -20.58 -4.66 -13.58
N LYS A 295 -20.82 -5.68 -14.41
CA LYS A 295 -19.93 -6.01 -15.54
C LYS A 295 -19.72 -4.88 -16.56
N ASP A 296 -20.74 -4.05 -16.77
CA ASP A 296 -20.71 -3.01 -17.81
C ASP A 296 -19.77 -1.86 -17.42
N CYS A 297 -19.48 -1.69 -16.13
CA CYS A 297 -18.55 -0.65 -15.67
C CYS A 297 -17.13 -0.87 -16.24
N ILE A 298 -16.76 -2.15 -16.46
CA ILE A 298 -15.44 -2.56 -16.96
C ILE A 298 -15.18 -1.95 -18.34
N GLN A 299 -16.21 -1.84 -19.19
CA GLN A 299 -16.08 -1.31 -20.56
C GLN A 299 -15.63 0.15 -20.60
N HIS A 300 -15.81 0.92 -19.52
CA HIS A 300 -15.37 2.30 -19.46
C HIS A 300 -13.86 2.43 -19.28
N LEU A 301 -13.17 1.44 -18.71
CA LEU A 301 -11.72 1.46 -18.46
C LEU A 301 -10.89 1.64 -19.74
N LYS A 302 -11.43 1.26 -20.92
CA LYS A 302 -10.76 1.44 -22.22
C LYS A 302 -10.40 2.90 -22.55
N ARG A 303 -10.98 3.87 -21.84
CA ARG A 303 -10.70 5.31 -22.01
C ARG A 303 -9.50 5.78 -21.18
N LEU A 304 -8.99 4.99 -20.23
CA LEU A 304 -7.87 5.35 -19.36
C LEU A 304 -6.52 5.11 -20.04
N LYS A 305 -6.08 6.06 -20.86
CA LYS A 305 -4.85 5.96 -21.68
C LYS A 305 -3.54 5.96 -20.89
N HIS A 306 -3.59 6.32 -19.60
CA HIS A 306 -2.41 6.41 -18.73
C HIS A 306 -2.34 5.31 -17.66
N LEU A 307 -3.32 4.40 -17.64
CA LEU A 307 -3.40 3.32 -16.65
C LEU A 307 -2.22 2.35 -16.81
N ARG A 308 -1.39 2.24 -15.78
CA ARG A 308 -0.23 1.33 -15.72
C ARG A 308 -0.35 0.27 -14.64
N VAL A 309 -1.09 0.57 -13.57
CA VAL A 309 -1.33 -0.34 -12.45
C VAL A 309 -2.83 -0.54 -12.33
N LEU A 310 -3.28 -1.78 -12.56
CA LEU A 310 -4.68 -2.15 -12.41
C LEU A 310 -4.79 -3.26 -11.38
N ARG A 311 -5.56 -2.97 -10.33
CA ARG A 311 -6.04 -3.92 -9.34
C ARG A 311 -7.54 -4.05 -9.52
N ILE A 312 -8.04 -5.25 -9.78
CA ILE A 312 -9.47 -5.47 -10.07
C ILE A 312 -10.03 -6.65 -9.29
N SER A 313 -11.01 -6.39 -8.41
CA SER A 313 -11.71 -7.44 -7.65
C SER A 313 -13.07 -7.76 -8.26
N PHE A 314 -13.33 -9.04 -8.50
CA PHE A 314 -14.61 -9.58 -8.94
C PHE A 314 -15.39 -10.25 -7.80
N GLU A 315 -14.93 -10.16 -6.55
CA GLU A 315 -15.55 -10.82 -5.39
C GLU A 315 -17.04 -10.48 -5.22
N LEU A 316 -17.44 -9.25 -5.59
CA LEU A 316 -18.80 -8.75 -5.48
C LEU A 316 -19.58 -8.80 -6.80
N CYS A 317 -18.99 -9.32 -7.88
CA CYS A 317 -19.64 -9.41 -9.19
C CYS A 317 -20.21 -10.81 -9.42
N THR A 318 -21.53 -10.94 -9.40
CA THR A 318 -22.23 -12.22 -9.65
C THR A 318 -22.36 -12.56 -11.14
N ASP A 319 -22.05 -11.64 -12.04
CA ASP A 319 -22.20 -11.85 -13.49
C ASP A 319 -21.01 -12.60 -14.08
N SER A 320 -21.22 -13.87 -14.42
CA SER A 320 -20.22 -14.74 -15.07
C SER A 320 -19.62 -14.18 -16.37
N SER A 321 -20.29 -13.26 -17.06
CA SER A 321 -19.78 -12.63 -18.29
C SER A 321 -18.83 -11.46 -18.03
N ALA A 322 -18.65 -11.03 -16.77
CA ALA A 322 -17.70 -9.99 -16.39
C ALA A 322 -16.26 -10.32 -16.81
N GLN A 323 -15.88 -11.60 -16.74
CA GLN A 323 -14.59 -12.11 -17.23
C GLN A 323 -14.40 -11.79 -18.72
N SER A 324 -15.38 -12.12 -19.56
CA SER A 324 -15.31 -11.88 -21.00
C SER A 324 -15.24 -10.39 -21.33
N SER A 325 -16.02 -9.56 -20.62
CA SER A 325 -15.96 -8.11 -20.71
C SER A 325 -14.57 -7.57 -20.36
N PHE A 326 -13.97 -8.11 -19.30
CA PHE A 326 -12.63 -7.72 -18.87
C PHE A 326 -11.55 -8.08 -19.88
N LEU A 327 -11.59 -9.29 -20.43
CA LEU A 327 -10.62 -9.72 -21.45
C LEU A 327 -10.75 -8.87 -22.73
N CYS A 328 -11.97 -8.51 -23.12
CA CYS A 328 -12.20 -7.55 -24.21
C CYS A 328 -11.54 -6.19 -23.93
N VAL A 329 -11.61 -5.70 -22.70
CA VAL A 329 -10.96 -4.45 -22.29
C VAL A 329 -9.44 -4.57 -22.27
N LEU A 330 -8.87 -5.71 -21.85
CA LEU A 330 -7.43 -5.95 -21.92
C LEU A 330 -6.90 -5.86 -23.35
N THR A 331 -7.69 -6.17 -24.39
CA THR A 331 -7.26 -5.93 -25.78
C THR A 331 -6.94 -4.45 -26.09
N LYS A 332 -7.50 -3.52 -25.30
CA LYS A 332 -7.33 -2.07 -25.46
C LYS A 332 -6.28 -1.50 -24.51
N ILE A 333 -6.28 -1.92 -23.25
CA ILE A 333 -5.40 -1.35 -22.21
C ILE A 333 -4.20 -2.24 -21.86
N GLY A 334 -4.19 -3.51 -22.26
CA GLY A 334 -3.20 -4.48 -21.77
C GLY A 334 -1.76 -4.09 -22.05
N ARG A 335 -1.48 -3.51 -23.23
CA ARG A 335 -0.11 -3.11 -23.64
C ARG A 335 0.52 -2.01 -22.79
N GLN A 336 -0.28 -1.16 -22.13
CA GLN A 336 0.21 -0.08 -21.26
C GLN A 336 0.36 -0.52 -19.79
N LEU A 337 -0.24 -1.65 -19.40
CA LEU A 337 -0.16 -2.16 -18.04
C LEU A 337 1.25 -2.68 -17.73
N LYS A 338 1.73 -2.31 -16.54
CA LYS A 338 2.95 -2.80 -15.90
C LYS A 338 2.67 -3.67 -14.69
N TYR A 339 1.55 -3.43 -14.02
CA TYR A 339 1.10 -4.21 -12.89
C TYR A 339 -0.36 -4.58 -13.09
N LEU A 340 -0.68 -5.86 -12.91
CA LEU A 340 -2.02 -6.40 -12.98
C LEU A 340 -2.23 -7.32 -11.79
N SER A 341 -3.24 -7.01 -10.98
CA SER A 341 -3.73 -7.92 -9.96
C SER A 341 -5.23 -8.14 -10.08
N ILE A 342 -5.66 -9.39 -9.93
CA ILE A 342 -7.04 -9.82 -10.11
C ILE A 342 -7.50 -10.67 -8.92
N TRP A 343 -8.62 -10.32 -8.31
CA TRP A 343 -9.24 -11.03 -7.18
C TRP A 343 -10.62 -11.57 -7.51
N GLY A 344 -11.03 -12.62 -6.80
CA GLY A 344 -12.39 -13.17 -6.82
C GLY A 344 -12.49 -14.58 -7.36
N GLU A 345 -13.71 -15.12 -7.41
CA GLU A 345 -13.96 -16.52 -7.80
C GLU A 345 -13.93 -16.76 -9.32
N VAL A 346 -13.60 -15.73 -10.10
CA VAL A 346 -13.53 -15.82 -11.56
C VAL A 346 -12.36 -16.71 -12.01
N SER A 347 -12.58 -17.48 -13.07
CA SER A 347 -11.50 -18.26 -13.68
C SER A 347 -10.79 -17.43 -14.73
N MET A 348 -9.51 -17.14 -14.54
CA MET A 348 -8.77 -16.23 -15.42
C MET A 348 -7.84 -16.98 -16.40
N PRO A 349 -8.03 -16.82 -17.72
CA PRO A 349 -7.22 -17.48 -18.75
C PRO A 349 -5.89 -16.75 -18.93
N VAL A 350 -4.82 -17.37 -18.45
CA VAL A 350 -3.49 -16.74 -18.42
C VAL A 350 -2.91 -16.51 -19.81
N ASP A 351 -3.28 -17.36 -20.78
CA ASP A 351 -2.89 -17.23 -22.17
C ASP A 351 -3.47 -15.97 -22.83
N ALA A 352 -4.70 -15.59 -22.48
CA ALA A 352 -5.29 -14.33 -22.92
C ALA A 352 -4.61 -13.11 -22.28
N ILE A 353 -4.26 -13.19 -20.99
CA ILE A 353 -3.51 -12.11 -20.32
C ILE A 353 -2.15 -11.93 -20.98
N MET A 354 -1.40 -13.02 -21.23
CA MET A 354 -0.12 -12.98 -21.93
C MET A 354 -0.22 -12.34 -23.32
N GLU A 355 -1.26 -12.68 -24.08
CA GLU A 355 -1.47 -12.17 -25.42
C GLU A 355 -1.70 -10.65 -25.43
N HIS A 356 -2.41 -10.12 -24.43
CA HIS A 356 -2.81 -8.72 -24.41
C HIS A 356 -1.90 -7.81 -23.55
N CYS A 357 -1.19 -8.36 -22.57
CA CYS A 357 -0.39 -7.64 -21.58
C CYS A 357 1.11 -7.91 -21.73
N VAL A 358 1.65 -7.73 -22.95
CA VAL A 358 3.05 -8.07 -23.28
C VAL A 358 4.11 -7.29 -22.49
N GLY A 359 3.77 -6.11 -21.96
CA GLY A 359 4.69 -5.23 -21.21
C GLY A 359 4.62 -5.39 -19.69
N LEU A 360 3.89 -6.40 -19.20
CA LEU A 360 3.60 -6.59 -17.79
C LEU A 360 4.86 -6.97 -17.01
N GLU A 361 5.11 -6.31 -15.88
CA GLU A 361 6.26 -6.53 -15.00
C GLU A 361 5.84 -7.32 -13.74
N HIS A 362 4.61 -7.11 -13.28
CA HIS A 362 4.04 -7.72 -12.10
C HIS A 362 2.66 -8.32 -12.41
N LEU A 363 2.48 -9.59 -12.08
CA LEU A 363 1.21 -10.31 -12.19
C LEU A 363 0.82 -10.92 -10.85
N ALA A 364 -0.38 -10.63 -10.37
CA ALA A 364 -0.96 -11.28 -9.20
C ALA A 364 -2.37 -11.83 -9.54
N LEU A 365 -2.58 -13.11 -9.30
CA LEU A 365 -3.85 -13.79 -9.55
C LEU A 365 -4.34 -14.41 -8.25
N HIS A 366 -5.27 -13.72 -7.58
CA HIS A 366 -6.00 -14.18 -6.39
C HIS A 366 -7.34 -14.81 -6.80
N CYS A 367 -7.29 -15.54 -7.90
CA CYS A 367 -8.43 -16.14 -8.58
C CYS A 367 -7.95 -17.37 -9.34
N ARG A 368 -8.86 -18.25 -9.74
CA ARG A 368 -8.47 -19.53 -10.35
C ARG A 368 -7.78 -19.31 -11.70
N ALA A 369 -6.49 -19.66 -11.81
CA ALA A 369 -5.75 -19.53 -13.06
C ALA A 369 -5.99 -20.72 -14.02
N THR A 370 -6.44 -20.42 -15.24
CA THR A 370 -6.81 -21.41 -16.28
C THR A 370 -6.14 -21.10 -17.62
N THR A 371 -6.36 -21.95 -18.64
CA THR A 371 -5.90 -21.71 -20.02
C THR A 371 -7.07 -21.95 -20.98
N TRP A 372 -7.20 -21.15 -22.03
CA TRP A 372 -8.20 -21.36 -23.08
C TRP A 372 -7.73 -22.37 -24.12
N LYS A 373 -6.52 -22.18 -24.65
CA LYS A 373 -5.98 -23.03 -25.72
C LYS A 373 -5.31 -24.26 -25.12
N LYS A 374 -5.77 -25.45 -25.56
CA LYS A 374 -5.09 -26.73 -25.25
C LYS A 374 -3.78 -26.93 -26.03
N THR A 375 -3.52 -26.09 -27.03
CA THR A 375 -2.42 -26.28 -27.99
C THR A 375 -1.10 -25.70 -27.47
N GLU A 376 -0.01 -26.43 -27.72
CA GLU A 376 1.34 -26.13 -27.22
C GLU A 376 2.00 -24.90 -27.87
N ASP A 377 1.46 -24.43 -29.00
CA ASP A 377 1.91 -23.23 -29.70
C ASP A 377 1.25 -21.97 -29.12
N GLN A 378 1.76 -21.54 -27.98
CA GLN A 378 1.42 -20.25 -27.39
C GLN A 378 2.49 -19.24 -27.81
N SER A 379 2.12 -18.27 -28.64
CA SER A 379 2.98 -17.20 -29.14
C SER A 379 3.15 -16.03 -28.15
N GLY A 380 2.47 -16.07 -27.01
CA GLY A 380 2.57 -15.06 -25.96
C GLY A 380 3.78 -15.29 -25.06
N HIS A 381 4.54 -14.23 -24.78
CA HIS A 381 5.66 -14.27 -23.86
C HIS A 381 5.51 -13.19 -22.79
N PHE A 382 5.69 -13.56 -21.54
CA PHE A 382 5.84 -12.65 -20.41
C PHE A 382 7.32 -12.28 -20.25
N ALA A 383 7.88 -11.64 -21.28
CA ALA A 383 9.28 -11.27 -21.30
C ALA A 383 9.65 -10.33 -20.14
N GLU A 384 8.77 -9.40 -19.77
CA GLU A 384 9.05 -8.38 -18.76
C GLU A 384 8.64 -8.78 -17.34
N VAL A 385 7.90 -9.89 -17.17
CA VAL A 385 7.39 -10.29 -15.85
C VAL A 385 8.54 -10.74 -14.97
N ASN A 386 8.79 -9.98 -13.91
CA ASN A 386 9.83 -10.25 -12.92
C ASN A 386 9.26 -10.66 -11.56
N SER A 387 7.95 -10.46 -11.33
CA SER A 387 7.27 -10.83 -10.09
C SER A 387 5.92 -11.44 -10.39
N MET A 388 5.65 -12.60 -9.81
CA MET A 388 4.40 -13.33 -10.03
C MET A 388 3.84 -13.89 -8.72
N ARG A 389 2.56 -13.66 -8.48
CA ARG A 389 1.75 -14.34 -7.47
C ARG A 389 0.62 -15.08 -8.16
N VAL A 390 0.43 -16.36 -7.84
CA VAL A 390 -0.65 -17.16 -8.41
C VAL A 390 -1.28 -18.01 -7.32
N GLU A 391 -2.59 -17.88 -7.18
CA GLU A 391 -3.42 -18.70 -6.31
C GLU A 391 -4.24 -19.68 -7.17
N ASN A 392 -4.40 -20.91 -6.69
CA ASN A 392 -5.30 -21.91 -7.29
C ASN A 392 -5.15 -22.05 -8.84
N ALA A 393 -3.95 -22.46 -9.28
CA ALA A 393 -3.67 -22.65 -10.70
C ALA A 393 -3.94 -24.08 -11.17
N THR A 394 -4.53 -24.22 -12.36
CA THR A 394 -4.50 -25.49 -13.09
C THR A 394 -3.07 -25.82 -13.56
N ALA A 395 -2.74 -27.10 -13.71
CA ALA A 395 -1.42 -27.53 -14.21
C ALA A 395 -1.07 -26.88 -15.56
N GLY A 396 -2.05 -26.74 -16.44
CA GLY A 396 -1.90 -26.07 -17.74
C GLY A 396 -1.55 -24.59 -17.61
N ALA A 397 -2.25 -23.86 -16.72
CA ALA A 397 -1.97 -22.45 -16.45
C ALA A 397 -0.61 -22.25 -15.81
N LEU A 398 -0.24 -23.06 -14.82
CA LEU A 398 1.05 -22.96 -14.16
C LEU A 398 2.21 -23.27 -15.11
N LYS A 399 2.07 -24.32 -15.95
CA LYS A 399 3.01 -24.62 -17.04
C LYS A 399 3.17 -23.41 -17.97
N CYS A 400 2.04 -22.88 -18.43
CA CYS A 400 1.95 -21.76 -19.36
C CYS A 400 2.65 -20.51 -18.82
N LEU A 401 2.35 -20.10 -17.59
CA LEU A 401 2.96 -18.95 -16.94
C LEU A 401 4.48 -19.11 -16.79
N LEU A 402 4.92 -20.21 -16.17
CA LEU A 402 6.32 -20.38 -15.79
C LEU A 402 7.23 -20.72 -16.98
N GLN A 403 6.73 -21.34 -18.03
CA GLN A 403 7.52 -21.57 -19.25
C GLN A 403 7.74 -20.30 -20.08
N ASN A 404 6.91 -19.26 -19.90
CA ASN A 404 6.93 -18.05 -20.72
C ASN A 404 7.41 -16.80 -19.97
N ALA A 405 7.93 -16.94 -18.75
CA ALA A 405 8.45 -15.85 -17.92
C ALA A 405 9.97 -16.02 -17.66
N PRO A 406 10.84 -15.76 -18.65
CA PRO A 406 12.28 -16.00 -18.53
C PRO A 406 12.98 -15.09 -17.51
N ASN A 407 12.45 -13.88 -17.27
CA ASN A 407 13.03 -12.89 -16.37
C ASN A 407 12.39 -12.90 -14.97
N LEU A 408 11.71 -13.99 -14.60
CA LEU A 408 11.02 -14.12 -13.32
C LEU A 408 12.01 -14.16 -12.16
N ARG A 409 11.98 -13.14 -11.29
CA ARG A 409 12.84 -13.02 -10.10
C ARG A 409 12.14 -13.41 -8.81
N LYS A 410 10.83 -13.13 -8.70
CA LYS A 410 10.02 -13.43 -7.52
C LYS A 410 8.79 -14.26 -7.90
N LEU A 411 8.62 -15.39 -7.24
CA LEU A 411 7.47 -16.27 -7.45
C LEU A 411 6.82 -16.60 -6.12
N LEU A 412 5.51 -16.43 -6.04
CA LEU A 412 4.67 -16.88 -4.94
C LEU A 412 3.53 -17.73 -5.48
N LEU A 413 3.45 -18.97 -5.03
CA LEU A 413 2.42 -19.93 -5.39
C LEU A 413 1.61 -20.32 -4.17
N VAL A 414 0.31 -20.07 -4.22
CA VAL A 414 -0.65 -20.41 -3.17
C VAL A 414 -1.58 -21.48 -3.73
N GLU A 415 -1.87 -22.52 -2.95
CA GLU A 415 -2.72 -23.65 -3.39
C GLU A 415 -2.27 -24.33 -4.70
N ALA A 416 -0.96 -24.44 -4.93
CA ALA A 416 -0.39 -25.07 -6.13
C ALA A 416 -0.31 -26.60 -6.03
N ALA A 417 -1.39 -27.27 -5.61
CA ALA A 417 -1.44 -28.73 -5.45
C ALA A 417 -1.10 -29.50 -6.74
N CYS A 418 -1.29 -28.88 -7.92
CA CYS A 418 -0.94 -29.44 -9.21
C CYS A 418 0.57 -29.44 -9.52
N LEU A 419 1.39 -28.76 -8.72
CA LEU A 419 2.84 -28.69 -8.87
C LEU A 419 3.50 -29.96 -8.33
N ASP A 420 3.56 -30.99 -9.18
CA ASP A 420 4.28 -32.23 -8.95
C ASP A 420 5.67 -32.24 -9.64
N ASP A 421 6.46 -33.28 -9.37
CA ASP A 421 7.80 -33.44 -9.96
C ASP A 421 7.78 -33.43 -11.50
N ARG A 422 6.73 -33.98 -12.12
CA ARG A 422 6.62 -34.09 -13.58
C ARG A 422 6.36 -32.72 -14.21
N LEU A 423 5.45 -31.95 -13.63
CA LEU A 423 5.14 -30.59 -14.07
C LEU A 423 6.36 -29.69 -13.89
N MET A 424 7.02 -29.77 -12.72
CA MET A 424 8.24 -29.01 -12.46
C MET A 424 9.34 -29.33 -13.46
N HIS A 425 9.62 -30.62 -13.71
CA HIS A 425 10.60 -31.04 -14.72
C HIS A 425 10.25 -30.48 -16.12
N THR A 426 8.98 -30.51 -16.49
CA THR A 426 8.49 -29.99 -17.77
C THR A 426 8.70 -28.48 -17.89
N ILE A 427 8.45 -27.74 -16.80
CA ILE A 427 8.69 -26.29 -16.75
C ILE A 427 10.19 -26.00 -16.88
N LEU A 428 11.02 -26.61 -16.03
CA LEU A 428 12.46 -26.37 -15.94
C LEU A 428 13.24 -26.78 -17.19
N ARG A 429 12.72 -27.73 -17.98
CA ARG A 429 13.30 -28.10 -19.28
C ARG A 429 13.21 -26.95 -20.29
N ARG A 430 12.15 -26.14 -20.24
CA ARG A 430 11.91 -25.03 -21.18
C ARG A 430 12.36 -23.69 -20.62
N ASN A 431 12.14 -23.46 -19.33
CA ASN A 431 12.60 -22.28 -18.62
C ASN A 431 13.28 -22.72 -17.31
N PRO A 432 14.62 -22.73 -17.23
CA PRO A 432 15.35 -23.15 -16.04
C PRO A 432 15.16 -22.23 -14.83
N LEU A 433 14.48 -21.07 -15.01
CA LEU A 433 14.28 -20.06 -13.98
C LEU A 433 15.62 -19.51 -13.46
N ASP A 434 16.57 -19.26 -14.36
CA ASP A 434 17.92 -18.82 -14.01
C ASP A 434 17.91 -17.51 -13.20
N GLU A 435 16.98 -16.59 -13.49
CA GLU A 435 16.83 -15.29 -12.80
C GLU A 435 16.05 -15.35 -11.47
N LEU A 436 15.51 -16.51 -11.09
CA LEU A 436 14.66 -16.62 -9.90
C LEU A 436 15.50 -16.45 -8.63
N GLU A 437 15.23 -15.39 -7.88
CA GLU A 437 15.91 -15.04 -6.62
C GLU A 437 15.15 -15.51 -5.39
N SER A 438 13.82 -15.53 -5.47
CA SER A 438 12.94 -15.88 -4.36
C SER A 438 11.75 -16.71 -4.81
N ILE A 439 11.46 -17.78 -4.08
CA ILE A 439 10.25 -18.59 -4.27
C ILE A 439 9.52 -18.82 -2.95
N GLY A 440 8.21 -18.63 -2.95
CA GLY A 440 7.29 -19.07 -1.90
C GLY A 440 6.28 -20.06 -2.48
N VAL A 441 6.08 -21.21 -1.82
CA VAL A 441 5.07 -22.21 -2.20
C VAL A 441 4.37 -22.72 -0.95
N GLU A 442 3.08 -22.44 -0.79
CA GLU A 442 2.32 -22.90 0.37
C GLU A 442 1.96 -24.40 0.18
N THR A 443 1.04 -24.70 -0.71
CA THR A 443 0.59 -26.07 -0.98
C THR A 443 1.15 -26.59 -2.30
N CYS A 444 1.87 -27.72 -2.31
CA CYS A 444 2.29 -28.42 -3.52
C CYS A 444 2.47 -29.93 -3.30
N THR A 445 2.73 -30.67 -4.38
CA THR A 445 2.96 -32.12 -4.35
C THR A 445 4.38 -32.49 -4.80
N LEU A 446 5.30 -31.53 -4.74
CA LEU A 446 6.72 -31.78 -5.03
C LEU A 446 7.29 -32.77 -4.03
N SER A 447 8.03 -33.74 -4.55
CA SER A 447 8.87 -34.57 -3.71
C SER A 447 10.21 -33.89 -3.48
N ARG A 448 11.03 -34.48 -2.60
CA ARG A 448 12.45 -34.12 -2.44
C ARG A 448 13.21 -34.10 -3.78
N ARG A 449 12.84 -34.96 -4.73
CA ARG A 449 13.46 -34.99 -6.07
C ARG A 449 13.10 -33.74 -6.87
N GLY A 450 11.84 -33.34 -6.91
CA GLY A 450 11.39 -32.12 -7.58
C GLY A 450 12.04 -30.86 -7.00
N LEU A 451 12.12 -30.76 -5.66
CA LEU A 451 12.83 -29.67 -4.99
C LEU A 451 14.31 -29.61 -5.36
N LYS A 452 14.99 -30.77 -5.35
CA LYS A 452 16.40 -30.85 -5.75
C LYS A 452 16.60 -30.37 -7.18
N GLU A 453 15.71 -30.75 -8.10
CA GLU A 453 15.78 -30.31 -9.49
C GLU A 453 15.60 -28.79 -9.61
N LEU A 454 14.59 -28.22 -8.94
CA LEU A 454 14.38 -26.77 -8.87
C LEU A 454 15.63 -26.05 -8.35
N PHE A 455 16.20 -26.50 -7.23
CA PHE A 455 17.35 -25.83 -6.63
C PHE A 455 18.60 -25.91 -7.51
N LEU A 456 18.78 -26.99 -8.27
CA LEU A 456 19.91 -27.12 -9.20
C LEU A 456 19.74 -26.25 -10.44
N LYS A 457 18.50 -26.07 -10.93
CA LYS A 457 18.20 -25.31 -12.15
C LYS A 457 18.09 -23.81 -11.90
N ALA A 458 17.42 -23.38 -10.83
CA ALA A 458 17.33 -21.98 -10.42
C ALA A 458 18.63 -21.53 -9.73
N LYS A 459 19.61 -21.10 -10.54
CA LYS A 459 20.97 -20.81 -10.07
C LYS A 459 21.02 -19.62 -9.11
N ASN A 460 20.21 -18.58 -9.36
CA ASN A 460 20.20 -17.36 -8.56
C ASN A 460 19.29 -17.42 -7.32
N LEU A 461 18.69 -18.59 -7.02
CA LEU A 461 17.76 -18.74 -5.92
C LEU A 461 18.46 -18.56 -4.57
N ARG A 462 18.00 -17.56 -3.80
CA ARG A 462 18.56 -17.16 -2.50
C ARG A 462 17.54 -17.21 -1.37
N LYS A 463 16.25 -17.06 -1.68
CA LYS A 463 15.17 -17.06 -0.68
C LYS A 463 14.18 -18.16 -1.01
N VAL A 464 13.86 -18.98 -0.04
CA VAL A 464 12.89 -20.07 -0.18
C VAL A 464 11.93 -20.07 0.99
N SER A 465 10.65 -20.28 0.70
CA SER A 465 9.62 -20.54 1.69
C SER A 465 8.71 -21.64 1.17
N PHE A 466 8.62 -22.74 1.90
CA PHE A 466 7.71 -23.85 1.60
C PHE A 466 6.92 -24.13 2.87
N ASP A 467 5.60 -24.22 2.82
CA ASP A 467 4.82 -24.50 4.03
C ASP A 467 4.96 -25.97 4.43
N SER A 468 4.54 -26.88 3.56
CA SER A 468 4.57 -28.33 3.82
C SER A 468 5.92 -29.04 3.63
N LEU A 469 6.94 -28.37 3.07
CA LEU A 469 8.22 -28.97 2.68
C LEU A 469 9.44 -28.21 3.22
N MET A 470 9.25 -27.36 4.24
CA MET A 470 10.33 -26.49 4.71
C MET A 470 11.54 -27.26 5.25
N GLU A 471 11.30 -28.36 5.96
CA GLU A 471 12.35 -29.19 6.53
C GLU A 471 13.19 -29.84 5.42
N GLU A 472 12.54 -30.47 4.44
CA GLU A 472 13.18 -31.07 3.28
C GLU A 472 13.95 -30.04 2.46
N ALA A 473 13.37 -28.87 2.23
CA ALA A 473 14.02 -27.76 1.53
C ALA A 473 15.29 -27.30 2.27
N THR A 474 15.22 -27.20 3.61
CA THR A 474 16.36 -26.82 4.46
C THR A 474 17.49 -27.84 4.41
N VAL A 475 17.16 -29.13 4.48
CA VAL A 475 18.13 -30.23 4.38
C VAL A 475 18.79 -30.22 2.99
N LEU A 476 18.00 -30.12 1.93
CA LEU A 476 18.50 -30.10 0.54
C LEU A 476 19.43 -28.92 0.27
N ALA A 477 19.09 -27.72 0.72
CA ALA A 477 19.93 -26.54 0.51
C ALA A 477 21.29 -26.67 1.21
N LYS A 478 21.34 -27.27 2.42
CA LYS A 478 22.60 -27.62 3.11
C LYS A 478 23.42 -28.64 2.32
N GLU A 479 22.79 -29.71 1.82
CA GLU A 479 23.46 -30.74 1.00
C GLU A 479 24.04 -30.16 -0.30
N LEU A 480 23.31 -29.24 -0.93
CA LEU A 480 23.73 -28.54 -2.14
C LEU A 480 24.70 -27.38 -1.87
N LYS A 481 25.05 -27.13 -0.60
CA LYS A 481 25.93 -26.02 -0.17
C LYS A 481 25.46 -24.66 -0.69
N LYS A 482 24.14 -24.42 -0.71
CA LYS A 482 23.55 -23.13 -1.08
C LYS A 482 23.31 -22.31 0.18
N ASP A 483 23.77 -21.06 0.17
CA ASP A 483 23.46 -20.08 1.22
C ASP A 483 22.06 -19.49 0.94
N MET A 484 21.04 -20.13 1.49
CA MET A 484 19.64 -19.73 1.33
C MET A 484 19.09 -19.13 2.63
N ILE A 485 18.29 -18.09 2.48
CA ILE A 485 17.51 -17.48 3.55
C ILE A 485 16.13 -18.14 3.58
N TYR A 486 15.78 -18.69 4.73
CA TYR A 486 14.44 -19.22 5.03
C TYR A 486 13.68 -18.12 5.74
N ASP A 487 12.56 -17.71 5.18
CA ASP A 487 11.78 -16.60 5.70
C ASP A 487 10.30 -16.98 5.68
N TYR A 488 9.82 -17.46 6.84
CA TYR A 488 8.40 -17.76 7.06
C TYR A 488 7.54 -16.49 6.94
N SER A 489 8.09 -15.32 7.30
CA SER A 489 7.42 -14.02 7.16
C SER A 489 7.46 -13.45 5.74
N TYR A 490 8.21 -14.08 4.83
CA TYR A 490 8.30 -13.64 3.43
C TYR A 490 6.94 -13.72 2.74
N LEU A 491 6.16 -14.76 3.06
CA LEU A 491 4.81 -14.95 2.54
C LEU A 491 3.93 -13.77 2.98
N GLU A 492 3.94 -13.43 4.27
CA GLU A 492 3.16 -12.32 4.88
C GLU A 492 3.62 -10.92 4.45
N LYS A 493 4.91 -10.68 4.21
CA LYS A 493 5.41 -9.34 3.81
C LYS A 493 5.31 -9.07 2.32
N VAL A 494 5.39 -10.11 1.48
CA VAL A 494 5.08 -10.00 0.05
C VAL A 494 3.57 -9.83 -0.17
N LEU A 495 2.76 -10.41 0.72
CA LEU A 495 1.31 -10.26 0.77
C LEU A 495 0.88 -8.79 0.90
N ASP A 496 1.56 -7.98 1.72
CA ASP A 496 1.17 -6.57 1.98
C ASP A 496 1.80 -5.53 1.03
N SER A 497 2.84 -5.89 0.28
CA SER A 497 3.61 -4.96 -0.57
C SER A 497 3.27 -5.02 -2.06
N LEU A 498 2.36 -5.92 -2.47
CA LEU A 498 1.80 -6.04 -3.82
C LEU A 498 0.34 -5.55 -3.82
#